data_AF-A0A917APU0-F1
#
_entry.id   AF-A0A917APU0-F1
#
_cell.length_a   1.000
_cell.length_b   1.000
_cell.length_c   1.000
_cell.angle_alpha   90.00
_cell.angle_beta   90.00
_cell.angle_gamma   90.00
#
_symmetry.space_group_name_H-M   'P 1'
#
loop_
_entity.id
_entity.type
_entity.pdbx_description
1 polymer ?
#
loop_
_entity_poly.entity_id
_entity_poly.type
_entity_poly.pdbx_seq_one_letter_code
_entity_poly.pdbx_strand_id
1 'polypeptide(L)'
;MNIWAKLSLACIPTALLTLTSSYKLLALFGDYGVLFMNVFLSIGMYLPILGGFLAFGARKPLQIILLALLNFSYLPILMATIMYMASP
;
A
#
# COMPACT_ATOMS: atom_id res chain seq x y z
N MET A 1 17.31 -12.10 6.28
CA MET A 1 15.85 -12.18 6.02
C MET A 1 15.57 -13.26 4.98
N ASN A 2 14.54 -14.08 5.18
CA ASN A 2 14.11 -15.04 4.16
C ASN A 2 13.33 -14.36 3.03
N ILE A 3 13.05 -15.10 1.96
CA ILE A 3 12.38 -14.59 0.76
C ILE A 3 11.01 -13.95 1.08
N TRP A 4 10.23 -14.59 1.95
CA TRP A 4 8.90 -14.12 2.38
C TRP A 4 8.95 -12.77 3.08
N ALA A 5 9.91 -12.58 3.98
CA ALA A 5 10.11 -11.30 4.64
C ALA A 5 10.56 -10.19 3.68
N LYS A 6 11.35 -10.53 2.65
CA LYS A 6 11.75 -9.56 1.62
C LYS A 6 10.56 -9.15 0.77
N LEU A 7 9.71 -10.11 0.38
CA LEU A 7 8.46 -9.83 -0.33
C LEU A 7 7.52 -8.97 0.51
N SER A 8 7.30 -9.33 1.78
CA SER A 8 6.50 -8.55 2.72
C SER A 8 7.02 -7.11 2.90
N LEU A 9 8.34 -6.93 2.92
CA LEU A 9 8.97 -5.60 2.99
C LEU A 9 8.76 -4.81 1.68
N ALA A 10 8.79 -5.49 0.53
CA ALA A 10 8.63 -4.86 -0.78
C ALA A 10 7.20 -4.36 -1.04
N CYS A 11 6.19 -4.91 -0.38
CA CYS A 11 4.79 -4.48 -0.47
C CYS A 11 4.57 -3.01 -0.07
N ILE A 12 5.41 -2.48 0.81
CA ILE A 12 5.26 -1.13 1.37
C ILE A 12 5.71 -0.03 0.39
N PRO A 13 6.94 -0.03 -0.15
CA PRO A 13 7.33 0.96 -1.14
C PRO A 13 6.49 0.86 -2.41
N THR A 14 6.02 -0.34 -2.78
CA THR A 14 5.08 -0.48 -3.90
C THR A 14 3.72 0.13 -3.58
N ALA A 15 3.15 -0.11 -2.39
CA ALA A 15 1.93 0.57 -1.97
C ALA A 15 2.13 2.10 -1.93
N LEU A 16 3.24 2.61 -1.38
CA LEU A 16 3.54 4.05 -1.34
C LEU A 16 3.68 4.68 -2.74
N LEU A 17 4.25 3.95 -3.69
CA LEU A 17 4.30 4.36 -5.10
C LEU A 17 2.91 4.46 -5.71
N THR A 18 1.97 3.60 -5.32
CA THR A 18 0.58 3.71 -5.81
C THR A 18 -0.09 5.00 -5.37
N LEU A 19 0.13 5.46 -4.13
CA LEU A 19 -0.40 6.75 -3.61
C LEU A 19 0.16 7.97 -4.36
N THR A 20 1.48 8.01 -4.53
CA THR A 20 2.14 9.12 -5.23
C THR A 20 1.80 9.17 -6.72
N SER A 21 1.62 8.00 -7.35
CA SER A 21 1.26 7.90 -8.76
C SER A 21 -0.22 8.25 -9.00
N SER A 22 -1.11 7.89 -8.08
CA SER A 22 -2.55 8.18 -8.23
C SER A 22 -2.84 9.69 -8.20
N TYR A 23 -2.13 10.48 -7.38
CA TYR A 23 -2.22 11.94 -7.41
C TYR A 23 -1.76 12.53 -8.76
N LYS A 24 -0.64 12.04 -9.29
CA LYS A 24 -0.13 12.49 -10.59
C LYS A 24 -1.06 12.11 -11.74
N LEU A 25 -1.64 10.90 -11.70
CA LEU A 25 -2.58 10.43 -12.72
C LEU A 25 -3.86 11.26 -12.75
N LEU A 26 -4.40 11.63 -11.59
CA LEU A 26 -5.56 12.53 -11.51
C LEU A 26 -5.24 13.91 -12.13
N ALA A 27 -4.08 14.47 -11.79
CA ALA A 27 -3.63 15.76 -12.32
C ALA A 27 -3.37 15.75 -13.84
N LEU A 28 -2.97 14.62 -14.42
CA LEU A 28 -2.61 14.52 -15.84
C LEU A 28 -3.78 14.17 -16.76
N PHE A 29 -4.78 13.45 -16.25
CA PHE A 29 -5.84 12.85 -17.08
C PHE A 29 -7.27 13.34 -16.76
N GLY A 30 -7.45 14.23 -15.78
CA GLY A 30 -8.77 14.77 -15.43
C GLY A 30 -9.78 13.67 -15.12
N ASP A 31 -10.96 13.69 -15.76
CA ASP A 31 -12.03 12.68 -15.57
C ASP A 31 -11.61 11.25 -15.94
N TYR A 32 -10.74 11.07 -16.95
CA TYR A 32 -10.20 9.75 -17.27
C TYR A 32 -9.19 9.27 -16.20
N GLY A 33 -8.59 10.20 -15.46
CA GLY A 33 -7.70 9.93 -14.34
C GLY A 33 -8.39 9.26 -13.16
N VAL A 34 -9.69 9.49 -12.97
CA VAL A 34 -10.49 8.92 -11.85
C VAL A 34 -10.55 7.39 -11.92
N LEU A 35 -10.72 6.82 -13.12
CA LEU A 35 -10.80 5.37 -13.30
C LEU A 35 -9.44 4.70 -13.03
N PHE A 36 -8.35 5.32 -13.50
CA PHE A 36 -6.98 4.88 -13.17
C PHE A 36 -6.67 5.03 -11.68
N MET A 37 -7.13 6.12 -11.05
CA MET A 37 -6.95 6.35 -9.62
C MET A 37 -7.59 5.25 -8.79
N ASN A 38 -8.83 4.85 -9.12
CA ASN A 38 -9.55 3.78 -8.43
C ASN A 38 -8.83 2.43 -8.51
N VAL A 39 -8.27 2.08 -9.69
CA VAL A 39 -7.49 0.85 -9.85
C VAL A 39 -6.20 0.90 -9.03
N PHE A 40 -5.46 2.00 -9.08
CA PHE A 40 -4.21 2.16 -8.33
C PHE A 40 -4.43 2.21 -6.82
N LEU A 41 -5.51 2.85 -6.34
CA LEU A 41 -5.90 2.87 -4.94
C LEU A 41 -6.30 1.48 -4.44
N SER A 42 -7.01 0.70 -5.26
CA SER A 42 -7.35 -0.68 -4.95
C SER A 42 -6.10 -1.52 -4.75
N ILE A 43 -5.11 -1.39 -5.65
CA ILE A 43 -3.80 -2.04 -5.52
C ILE A 43 -3.12 -1.59 -4.23
N GLY A 44 -3.09 -0.29 -3.95
CA GLY A 44 -2.55 0.28 -2.71
C GLY A 44 -3.23 -0.25 -1.44
N MET A 45 -4.50 -0.63 -1.50
CA MET A 45 -5.26 -1.19 -0.38
C MET A 45 -4.96 -2.68 -0.14
N TYR A 46 -4.84 -3.46 -1.21
CA TYR A 46 -4.63 -4.91 -1.12
C TYR A 46 -3.16 -5.32 -0.91
N LEU A 47 -2.20 -4.55 -1.43
CA LEU A 47 -0.76 -4.86 -1.28
C LEU A 47 -0.28 -4.93 0.18
N PRO A 48 -0.62 -3.99 1.07
CA PRO A 48 -0.23 -4.05 2.48
C PRO A 48 -0.87 -5.23 3.20
N ILE A 49 -2.12 -5.58 2.85
CA ILE A 49 -2.79 -6.76 3.40
C ILE A 49 -2.04 -8.04 2.98
N LEU A 50 -1.68 -8.15 1.70
CA LEU A 50 -0.86 -9.24 1.18
C LEU A 50 0.52 -9.29 1.86
N GLY A 51 1.15 -8.13 2.06
CA GLY A 51 2.42 -8.00 2.78
C GLY A 51 2.32 -8.44 4.25
N GLY A 52 1.19 -8.19 4.90
CA GLY A 52 0.87 -8.71 6.22
C GLY A 52 0.75 -10.24 6.25
N PHE A 53 0.10 -10.85 5.25
CA PHE A 53 0.07 -12.31 5.12
C PHE A 53 1.45 -12.92 4.85
N LEU A 54 2.25 -12.28 3.99
CA LEU A 54 3.62 -12.70 3.69
C LEU A 54 4.55 -12.60 4.91
N ALA A 55 4.23 -11.73 5.88
CA ALA A 55 4.98 -11.59 7.12
C ALA A 55 4.98 -12.89 7.94
N PHE A 56 3.89 -13.68 7.93
CA PHE A 56 3.83 -14.98 8.61
C PHE A 56 4.83 -16.01 8.07
N GLY A 57 5.29 -15.82 6.84
CA GLY A 57 6.36 -16.64 6.27
C GLY A 57 7.74 -16.34 6.86
N ALA A 58 7.93 -15.30 7.69
CA ALA A 58 9.21 -14.94 8.28
C ALA A 58 9.65 -15.93 9.38
N ARG A 59 10.96 -16.19 9.48
CA ARG A 59 11.52 -17.21 10.39
C ARG A 59 11.51 -16.84 11.88
N LYS A 60 11.49 -15.54 12.21
CA LYS A 60 11.62 -15.06 13.59
C LYS A 60 10.32 -14.38 14.03
N PRO A 61 9.81 -14.66 15.24
CA PRO A 61 8.52 -14.12 15.70
C PRO A 61 8.51 -12.59 15.78
N LEU A 62 9.58 -11.97 16.29
CA LEU A 62 9.73 -10.51 16.29
C LEU A 62 9.69 -9.92 14.87
N GLN A 63 10.24 -10.64 13.90
CA GLN A 63 10.26 -10.18 12.51
C GLN A 63 8.87 -10.25 11.87
N ILE A 64 8.07 -11.27 12.21
CA ILE A 64 6.66 -11.37 11.78
C ILE A 64 5.88 -10.16 12.31
N ILE A 65 5.98 -9.88 13.61
CA ILE A 65 5.26 -8.78 14.26
C ILE A 65 5.64 -7.43 13.65
N LEU A 66 6.94 -7.17 13.49
CA LEU A 66 7.43 -5.92 12.90
C LEU A 66 6.98 -5.76 11.45
N LEU A 67 7.05 -6.82 10.63
CA LEU A 67 6.60 -6.75 9.23
C LEU A 67 5.08 -6.59 9.10
N ALA A 68 4.31 -7.24 9.96
CA ALA A 68 2.86 -7.07 10.01
C ALA A 68 2.51 -5.63 10.41
N LEU A 69 3.08 -5.11 11.49
CA LEU A 69 2.87 -3.72 11.94
C LEU A 69 3.25 -2.72 10.85
N LEU A 70 4.38 -2.92 10.18
CA LEU A 70 4.86 -2.04 9.13
C LEU A 70 3.93 -2.06 7.90
N ASN A 71 3.38 -3.21 7.53
CA ASN A 71 2.41 -3.28 6.43
C ASN A 71 1.06 -2.66 6.82
N PHE A 72 0.55 -2.94 8.02
CA PHE A 72 -0.74 -2.39 8.45
C PHE A 72 -0.69 -0.90 8.79
N SER A 73 0.47 -0.35 9.16
CA SER A 73 0.62 1.10 9.39
C SER A 73 0.42 1.93 8.12
N TYR A 74 0.45 1.32 6.94
CA TYR A 74 0.11 1.98 5.69
C TYR A 74 -1.39 2.29 5.56
N LEU A 75 -2.28 1.45 6.09
CA LEU A 75 -3.74 1.64 5.98
C LEU A 75 -4.25 3.00 6.49
N PRO A 76 -3.83 3.52 7.66
CA PRO A 76 -4.26 4.85 8.09
C PRO A 76 -3.76 5.96 7.17
N ILE A 77 -2.56 5.83 6.56
CA ILE A 77 -2.03 6.80 5.59
C ILE A 77 -2.89 6.78 4.31
N LEU A 78 -3.21 5.58 3.82
CA LEU A 78 -4.11 5.40 2.68
C LEU A 78 -5.47 6.04 2.95
N MET A 79 -6.05 5.77 4.12
CA MET A 79 -7.35 6.33 4.51
C MET A 79 -7.32 7.86 4.58
N ALA A 80 -6.29 8.44 5.19
CA ALA A 80 -6.11 9.89 5.23
C ALA A 80 -6.01 10.50 3.81
N THR A 81 -5.33 9.80 2.89
CA THR A 81 -5.18 10.26 1.51
C THR A 81 -6.51 10.19 0.75
N ILE A 82 -7.27 9.11 0.92
CA ILE A 82 -8.61 8.96 0.34
C ILE A 82 -9.54 10.06 0.86
N MET A 83 -9.54 10.31 2.17
CA MET A 83 -10.35 11.39 2.78
C MET A 83 -9.97 12.76 2.21
N TYR A 84 -8.67 13.04 2.06
CA TYR A 84 -8.17 14.29 1.48
C TYR A 84 -8.58 14.47 0.01
N MET A 85 -8.58 13.39 -0.78
CA MET A 85 -9.04 13.43 -2.17
C MET A 85 -10.57 13.50 -2.29
N ALA A 86 -11.32 13.05 -1.28
CA ALA A 86 -12.78 13.07 -1.27
C ALA A 86 -13.37 14.39 -0.74
N SER A 87 -12.59 15.22 -0.06
CA SER A 87 -13.00 16.58 0.32
C SER A 87 -12.99 17.50 -0.91
N PRO A 88 -14.11 18.18 -1.22
CA PRO A 88 -14.27 19.04 -2.39
C PRO A 88 -13.42 20.31 -2.33
#